data_AF-A0A1G1NEH0-F1
#
_entry.id   AF-A0A1G1NEH0-F1
#
_cell.length_a   1.000
_cell.length_b   1.000
_cell.length_c   1.000
_cell.angle_alpha   90.00
_cell.angle_beta   90.00
_cell.angle_gamma   90.00
#
_symmetry.space_group_name_H-M   'P 1'
#
loop_
_entity.id
_entity.type
_entity.pdbx_description
1 polymer ?
#
loop_
_entity_poly.entity_id
_entity_poly.type
_entity_poly.pdbx_seq_one_letter_code
_entity_poly.pdbx_strand_id
1 'polypeptide(L)'
;MKKYLLILMACFFASCSYLNNPETLLQDPHYAAYKDKSDALGHEYLQGKIAYPEYLERKKQLDDNYSQEVQDRNAKIAGEQ
;
A
#
# COMPACT_ATOMS: atom_id res chain seq x y z
N MET A 1 16.37 31.33 26.15
CA MET A 1 16.11 31.39 24.69
C MET A 1 16.76 30.25 23.91
N LYS A 2 18.07 29.95 24.08
CA LYS A 2 18.74 28.82 23.38
C LYS A 2 18.14 27.43 23.63
N LYS A 3 17.59 27.15 24.82
CA LYS A 3 16.99 25.84 25.16
C LYS A 3 15.70 25.52 24.38
N TYR A 4 14.88 26.52 24.09
CA TYR A 4 13.64 26.34 23.33
C TYR A 4 13.90 26.19 21.83
N LEU A 5 14.99 26.78 21.31
CA LEU A 5 15.41 26.63 19.92
C LEU A 5 15.78 25.17 19.59
N LEU A 6 16.47 24.48 20.52
CA LEU A 6 16.84 23.08 20.36
C LEU A 6 15.62 22.15 20.34
N ILE A 7 14.59 22.43 21.16
CA ILE A 7 13.34 21.65 21.19
C ILE A 7 12.55 21.84 19.89
N LEU A 8 12.50 23.07 19.38
CA LEU A 8 11.78 23.38 18.14
C LEU A 8 12.46 22.75 16.91
N MET A 9 13.79 22.69 16.90
CA MET A 9 14.56 21.99 15.87
C MET A 9 14.36 20.47 15.94
N ALA A 10 14.32 19.87 17.14
CA ALA A 10 14.07 18.44 17.31
C ALA A 10 12.67 18.01 16.82
N CYS A 11 11.64 18.84 17.05
CA CYS A 11 10.29 18.59 16.52
C CYS A 11 10.24 18.67 14.98
N PHE A 12 11.01 19.56 14.36
CA PHE A 12 11.07 19.71 12.90
C PHE A 12 11.76 18.52 12.22
N PHE A 13 12.84 18.00 12.81
CA PHE A 13 13.52 16.80 12.28
C PHE A 13 12.70 15.52 12.48
N ALA A 14 11.94 15.40 13.57
CA ALA A 14 11.06 14.25 13.80
C ALA A 14 9.86 14.21 12.83
N SER A 15 9.40 15.35 12.33
CA SER A 15 8.26 15.44 11.41
C SER A 15 8.64 15.29 9.93
N CYS A 16 9.89 15.58 9.54
CA CYS A 16 10.35 15.34 8.17
C CYS A 16 10.53 13.85 7.80
N SER A 17 10.95 13.01 8.75
CA SER A 17 11.05 11.56 8.51
C SER A 17 9.68 10.88 8.41
N TYR A 18 8.64 11.49 8.98
CA TYR A 18 7.28 10.96 9.00
C TYR A 18 6.49 11.28 7.73
N LEU A 19 6.85 12.36 7.02
CA LEU A 19 6.15 12.82 5.82
C LEU A 19 6.69 12.24 4.51
N ASN A 20 7.94 11.76 4.49
CA ASN A 20 8.57 11.23 3.28
C ASN A 20 8.30 9.74 3.02
N ASN A 21 7.69 9.02 3.97
CA ASN A 21 7.13 7.67 3.77
C ASN A 21 6.16 7.34 4.91
N PRO A 22 4.85 7.64 4.79
CA PRO A 22 3.87 7.09 5.70
C PRO A 22 3.59 5.62 5.31
N GLU A 23 4.59 4.75 5.34
CA GLU A 23 4.42 3.33 4.97
C GLU A 23 3.66 2.52 6.03
N THR A 24 3.32 3.08 7.19
CA THR A 24 2.97 2.24 8.36
C THR A 24 1.76 2.63 9.20
N LEU A 25 1.12 3.80 9.03
CA LEU A 25 0.04 4.16 9.99
C LEU A 25 -1.32 3.52 9.72
N LEU A 26 -1.62 3.10 8.48
CA LEU A 26 -2.84 2.37 8.12
C LEU A 26 -2.53 1.41 6.97
N GLN A 27 -1.67 0.41 7.21
CA GLN A 27 -1.62 -0.73 6.30
C GLN A 27 -2.93 -1.51 6.49
N ASP A 28 -3.91 -1.23 5.64
CA ASP A 28 -5.04 -2.14 5.44
C ASP A 28 -4.43 -3.52 5.14
N PRO A 29 -4.61 -4.54 6.01
CA PRO A 29 -3.99 -5.84 5.82
C PRO A 29 -4.39 -6.50 4.49
N HIS A 30 -5.57 -6.12 3.96
CA HIS A 30 -5.99 -6.54 2.62
C HIS A 30 -5.15 -5.90 1.52
N TYR A 31 -4.82 -4.62 1.66
CA TYR A 31 -3.94 -3.93 0.73
C TYR A 31 -2.51 -4.47 0.78
N ALA A 32 -1.99 -4.77 1.98
CA ALA A 32 -0.66 -5.36 2.13
C ALA A 32 -0.56 -6.71 1.40
N ALA A 33 -1.54 -7.60 1.61
CA ALA A 33 -1.58 -8.90 0.93
C ALA A 33 -1.74 -8.78 -0.61
N TYR A 34 -2.53 -7.81 -1.08
CA TYR A 34 -2.65 -7.50 -2.51
C TYR A 34 -1.32 -7.03 -3.10
N LYS A 35 -0.65 -6.11 -2.39
CA LYS A 35 0.62 -5.52 -2.81
C LYS A 35 1.73 -6.57 -2.93
N ASP A 36 1.86 -7.45 -1.93
CA ASP A 36 2.84 -8.54 -1.95
C ASP A 36 2.64 -9.46 -3.17
N LYS A 37 1.38 -9.84 -3.45
CA LYS A 37 1.06 -10.68 -4.62
C LYS A 37 1.33 -9.96 -5.94
N SER A 38 1.03 -8.66 -6.01
CA SER A 38 1.28 -7.85 -7.21
C SER A 38 2.76 -7.71 -7.49
N ASP A 39 3.57 -7.51 -6.45
CA ASP A 39 5.02 -7.35 -6.58
C ASP A 39 5.69 -8.68 -6.96
N ALA A 40 5.24 -9.80 -6.37
CA ALA A 40 5.68 -11.13 -6.78
C ALA A 40 5.38 -11.42 -8.26
N LEU A 41 4.17 -11.09 -8.72
CA LEU A 41 3.79 -11.26 -10.13
C LEU A 41 4.63 -10.38 -11.07
N GLY A 42 4.89 -9.13 -10.68
CA GLY A 42 5.81 -8.25 -11.41
C GLY A 42 7.21 -8.83 -11.49
N HIS A 43 7.71 -9.41 -10.39
CA HIS A 43 9.00 -10.08 -10.34
C HIS A 43 9.06 -11.30 -11.29
N GLU A 44 8.01 -12.10 -11.37
CA GLU A 44 7.92 -13.23 -12.31
C GLU A 44 8.05 -12.77 -13.76
N TYR A 45 7.34 -11.70 -14.14
CA TYR A 45 7.42 -11.11 -15.47
C TYR A 45 8.82 -10.55 -15.77
N LEU A 46 9.41 -9.79 -14.84
CA LEU A 46 10.75 -9.22 -15.02
C LEU A 46 11.84 -10.28 -15.12
N GLN A 47 11.66 -11.44 -14.47
CA GLN A 47 12.54 -12.60 -14.63
C GLN A 47 12.30 -13.39 -15.92
N GLY A 48 11.31 -13.02 -16.72
CA GLY A 48 10.91 -13.74 -17.92
C GLY A 48 10.28 -15.11 -17.65
N LYS A 49 9.79 -15.35 -16.42
CA LYS A 49 9.12 -16.61 -16.04
C LYS A 49 7.74 -16.74 -16.68
N ILE A 50 7.08 -15.61 -16.91
CA ILE A 50 5.77 -15.51 -17.57
C ILE A 50 5.85 -14.50 -18.71
N ALA A 51 5.03 -14.72 -19.74
CA ALA A 51 4.93 -13.79 -20.87
C ALA A 51 4.09 -12.56 -20.49
N TYR A 52 4.28 -11.45 -21.20
CA TYR A 52 3.51 -10.22 -20.95
C TYR A 52 1.98 -10.41 -21.00
N PRO A 53 1.40 -11.19 -21.94
CA PRO A 53 -0.04 -11.44 -21.92
C PRO A 53 -0.53 -12.17 -20.65
N GLU A 54 0.24 -13.15 -20.17
CA GLU A 54 -0.07 -13.88 -18.93
C GLU A 54 0.05 -12.97 -17.71
N TYR A 55 1.06 -12.10 -17.67
CA TYR A 55 1.19 -11.07 -16.65
C TYR A 55 -0.05 -10.17 -16.59
N LEU A 56 -0.51 -9.66 -17.74
CA LEU A 56 -1.69 -8.80 -17.82
C LEU A 56 -2.95 -9.50 -17.33
N GLU A 57 -3.17 -10.75 -17.73
CA GLU A 57 -4.32 -11.54 -17.31
C GLU A 57 -4.32 -11.76 -15.80
N ARG A 58 -3.21 -12.25 -15.25
CA ARG A 58 -3.05 -12.48 -13.81
C ARG A 58 -3.15 -11.18 -13.01
N LYS A 59 -2.61 -10.08 -13.53
CA LYS A 59 -2.67 -8.78 -12.89
C LYS A 59 -4.11 -8.28 -12.83
N LYS A 60 -4.85 -8.40 -13.93
CA LYS A 60 -6.28 -8.07 -13.98
C LYS A 60 -7.07 -8.88 -12.97
N GLN A 61 -6.87 -10.20 -12.90
CA GLN A 61 -7.55 -11.06 -11.93
C GLN A 61 -7.25 -10.63 -10.48
N LEU A 62 -5.99 -10.31 -10.18
CA LEU A 62 -5.59 -9.84 -8.86
C LEU A 62 -6.26 -8.49 -8.50
N ASP A 63 -6.34 -7.58 -9.46
CA ASP A 63 -6.97 -6.26 -9.30
C ASP A 63 -8.50 -6.37 -9.13
N ASP A 64 -9.15 -7.24 -9.91
CA ASP A 64 -10.59 -7.49 -9.81
C ASP A 64 -10.96 -8.07 -8.43
N ASN A 65 -10.19 -9.06 -7.96
CA ASN A 65 -10.40 -9.67 -6.64
C ASN A 65 -10.28 -8.65 -5.52
N TYR A 66 -9.23 -7.81 -5.55
CA TYR A 66 -9.05 -6.77 -4.54
C TYR A 66 -10.16 -5.71 -4.59
N SER A 67 -10.59 -5.32 -5.80
CA SER A 67 -11.71 -4.41 -5.98
C SER A 67 -12.99 -4.95 -5.35
N GLN A 68 -13.28 -6.24 -5.54
CA GLN A 68 -14.42 -6.90 -4.91
C GLN A 68 -14.32 -6.91 -3.38
N GLU A 69 -13.16 -7.26 -2.82
CA GLU A 69 -12.94 -7.21 -1.36
C GLU A 69 -13.18 -5.80 -0.79
N VAL A 70 -12.70 -4.77 -1.49
CA VAL A 70 -12.90 -3.36 -1.11
C VAL A 70 -14.38 -2.98 -1.18
N GLN A 71 -15.10 -3.39 -2.22
CA GLN A 71 -16.54 -3.13 -2.35
C GLN A 71 -17.34 -3.79 -1.23
N ASP A 72 -17.09 -5.07 -0.95
CA ASP A 72 -17.77 -5.82 0.11
C ASP A 72 -17.53 -5.18 1.49
N ARG A 73 -16.31 -4.73 1.76
CA ARG A 73 -15.97 -4.03 2.99
C ARG A 73 -16.70 -2.69 3.08
N ASN A 74 -16.70 -1.91 2.01
CA ASN A 74 -17.35 -0.61 1.99
C ASN A 74 -18.88 -0.75 2.18
N ALA A 75 -19.50 -1.75 1.58
CA ALA A 75 -20.92 -2.07 1.78
C ALA A 75 -21.24 -2.40 3.25
N LYS A 76 -20.39 -3.21 3.91
CA LYS A 76 -20.52 -3.52 5.34
C LYS A 76 -20.36 -2.27 6.22
N ILE A 77 -19.41 -1.39 5.90
CA ILE A 77 -19.17 -0.15 6.65
C ILE A 77 -20.32 0.85 6.45
N ALA A 78 -20.88 0.93 5.24
CA ALA A 78 -22.00 1.81 4.91
C ALA A 78 -23.34 1.38 5.56
N GLY A 79 -23.39 0.18 6.15
CA GLY A 79 -24.60 -0.35 6.78
C GLY A 79 -25.67 -0.80 5.77
N GLU A 80 -25.26 -1.13 4.54
CA GLU A 80 -26.16 -1.64 3.49
C GLU A 80 -26.46 -3.15 3.66
N GLN A 81 -26.71 -3.60 4.90
CA GLN A 81 -27.10 -4.98 5.23
C GLN A 81 -28.46 -5.04 5.91
#